data_AF-A0A9J6CA18-F1
#
_entry.id   AF-A0A9J6CA18-F1
#
_cell.length_a   1.000
_cell.length_b   1.000
_cell.length_c   1.000
_cell.angle_alpha   90.00
_cell.angle_beta   90.00
_cell.angle_gamma   90.00
#
_symmetry.space_group_name_H-M   'P 1'
#
loop_
_entity.id
_entity.type
_entity.pdbx_description
1 polymer ?
#
loop_
_entity_poly.entity_id
_entity_poly.type
_entity_poly.pdbx_seq_one_letter_code
_entity_poly.pdbx_strand_id
1 'polypeptide(L)'
;MIADTYLFSFTLIDTGAVLFLLIYFVLTISDLECDYINAQQCCSRLNIWSIPKIAAHVIIILLLLFTGHWVLFLVNIPFCAYLFYEFMTVPKGNMGIYDPAEIHNRGQIKKHMSLCMIYLGFYLIIFFIYLYNFIRALLKDDPIKRQDDDEIITDL
;
A
#
# COMPACT_ATOMS: atom_id res chain seq x y z
N MET A 1 -13.25 11.99 15.89
CA MET A 1 -12.52 11.62 17.12
C MET A 1 -12.40 10.09 17.16
N ILE A 2 -13.40 9.35 17.66
CA ILE A 2 -13.36 7.87 17.67
C ILE A 2 -13.34 7.25 16.26
N ALA A 3 -14.12 7.78 15.31
CA ALA A 3 -14.17 7.28 13.94
C ALA A 3 -12.82 7.39 13.20
N ASP A 4 -12.05 8.45 13.50
CA ASP A 4 -10.74 8.69 12.88
C ASP A 4 -9.72 7.68 13.40
N THR A 5 -9.75 7.40 14.72
CA THR A 5 -8.90 6.39 15.36
C THR A 5 -9.13 4.99 14.80
N TYR A 6 -10.40 4.58 14.60
CA TYR A 6 -10.72 3.30 13.95
C TYR A 6 -10.29 3.26 12.48
N LEU A 7 -10.47 4.35 11.75
CA LEU A 7 -10.03 4.43 10.35
C LEU A 7 -8.52 4.31 10.24
N PHE A 8 -7.76 5.08 11.02
CA PHE A 8 -6.30 5.00 10.99
C PHE A 8 -5.78 3.63 11.44
N SER A 9 -6.41 3.02 12.45
CA SER A 9 -6.10 1.64 12.86
C SER A 9 -6.32 0.64 11.72
N PHE A 10 -7.46 0.71 11.03
CA PHE A 10 -7.75 -0.14 9.87
C PHE A 10 -6.74 0.08 8.74
N THR A 11 -6.44 1.34 8.39
CA THR A 11 -5.46 1.65 7.33
C THR A 11 -4.05 1.16 7.67
N LEU A 12 -3.64 1.18 8.94
CA LEU A 12 -2.35 0.64 9.39
C LEU A 12 -2.28 -0.88 9.20
N ILE A 13 -3.33 -1.59 9.60
CA ILE A 13 -3.39 -3.05 9.47
C ILE A 13 -3.37 -3.45 7.99
N ASP A 14 -4.18 -2.79 7.16
CA ASP A 14 -4.23 -3.07 5.72
C ASP A 14 -2.89 -2.74 5.03
N THR A 15 -2.29 -1.58 5.33
CA THR A 15 -0.96 -1.21 4.80
C THR A 15 0.11 -2.21 5.23
N GLY A 16 0.06 -2.71 6.46
CA GLY A 16 0.94 -3.76 6.97
C GLY A 16 0.77 -5.08 6.22
N ALA A 17 -0.47 -5.48 5.93
CA ALA A 17 -0.78 -6.67 5.13
C ALA A 17 -0.26 -6.53 3.69
N VAL A 18 -0.42 -5.36 3.07
CA VAL A 18 0.11 -5.07 1.73
C VAL A 18 1.65 -5.09 1.72
N LEU A 19 2.30 -4.55 2.76
CA LEU A 19 3.76 -4.63 2.91
C LEU A 19 4.25 -6.08 2.98
N PHE A 20 3.59 -6.93 3.77
CA PHE A 20 3.93 -8.35 3.85
C PHE A 20 3.76 -9.05 2.49
N LEU A 21 2.67 -8.74 1.77
CA LEU A 21 2.41 -9.26 0.43
C LEU A 21 3.46 -8.78 -0.59
N LEU A 22 3.94 -7.54 -0.49
CA LEU A 22 5.04 -7.02 -1.33
C LEU A 22 6.36 -7.73 -1.04
N ILE A 23 6.67 -8.03 0.21
CA ILE A 23 7.83 -8.85 0.57
C ILE A 23 7.70 -10.25 -0.05
N TYR A 24 6.53 -10.87 0.05
CA TYR A 24 6.25 -12.15 -0.60
C TYR A 24 6.48 -12.10 -2.13
N PHE A 25 6.12 -11.00 -2.79
CA PHE A 25 6.37 -10.80 -4.21
C PHE A 25 7.85 -10.68 -4.54
N VAL A 26 8.60 -9.89 -3.76
CA VAL A 26 10.06 -9.76 -3.93
C VAL A 26 10.73 -11.12 -3.76
N LEU A 27 10.36 -11.89 -2.75
CA LEU A 27 10.90 -13.24 -2.51
C LEU A 27 10.56 -14.19 -3.66
N THR A 28 9.30 -14.22 -4.11
CA THR A 28 8.88 -15.11 -5.21
C THR A 28 9.59 -14.77 -6.53
N ILE A 29 9.83 -13.48 -6.80
CA ILE A 29 10.59 -13.04 -7.98
C ILE A 29 12.08 -13.38 -7.82
N SER A 30 12.64 -13.26 -6.62
CA SER A 30 14.02 -13.67 -6.34
C SER A 30 14.21 -15.18 -6.51
N ASP A 31 13.23 -16.00 -6.12
CA ASP A 31 13.23 -17.44 -6.36
C ASP A 31 13.20 -17.74 -7.87
N LEU A 32 12.48 -16.95 -8.66
CA LEU A 32 12.48 -17.06 -10.12
C LEU A 32 13.84 -16.64 -10.73
N GLU A 33 14.48 -15.58 -10.23
CA GLU A 33 15.80 -15.12 -10.71
C GLU A 33 16.91 -16.16 -10.43
N CYS A 34 16.82 -16.84 -9.29
CA CYS A 34 17.70 -17.94 -8.92
C CYS A 34 17.35 -19.28 -9.60
N ASP A 35 16.37 -19.29 -10.52
CA ASP A 35 15.89 -20.47 -11.25
C ASP A 35 15.35 -21.59 -10.32
N TYR A 36 14.84 -21.21 -9.13
CA TYR A 36 14.29 -22.13 -8.13
C TYR A 36 12.86 -22.56 -8.47
N ILE A 37 12.08 -21.71 -9.15
CA ILE A 37 10.69 -21.97 -9.56
C ILE A 37 10.48 -21.66 -11.05
N ASN A 38 9.52 -22.36 -11.67
CA ASN A 38 9.16 -22.10 -13.07
C ASN A 38 8.38 -20.78 -13.22
N ALA A 39 8.58 -20.06 -14.33
CA ALA A 39 7.89 -18.80 -14.64
C ALA A 39 6.36 -18.93 -14.56
N GLN A 40 5.79 -20.04 -15.03
CA GLN A 40 4.35 -20.30 -14.97
C GLN A 40 3.83 -20.41 -13.53
N GLN A 41 4.58 -21.05 -12.64
CA GLN A 41 4.22 -21.18 -11.22
C GLN A 41 4.31 -19.83 -10.51
N CYS A 42 5.34 -19.02 -10.82
CA CYS A 42 5.45 -17.65 -10.35
C CYS A 42 4.26 -16.80 -10.80
N CYS A 43 3.91 -16.80 -12.09
CA CYS A 43 2.79 -16.01 -12.64
C CYS A 43 1.45 -16.36 -11.98
N SER A 44 1.16 -17.65 -11.80
CA SER A 44 -0.08 -18.11 -11.15
C SER A 44 -0.19 -17.60 -9.71
N ARG A 45 0.90 -17.73 -8.93
CA ARG A 45 0.98 -17.22 -7.56
C ARG A 45 0.90 -15.69 -7.50
N LEU A 46 1.58 -14.98 -8.40
CA LEU A 46 1.57 -13.53 -8.41
C LEU A 46 0.19 -12.98 -8.81
N ASN A 47 -0.47 -13.59 -9.78
CA ASN A 47 -1.78 -13.16 -10.27
C ASN A 47 -2.87 -13.32 -9.20
N ILE A 48 -2.90 -14.43 -8.46
CA ILE A 48 -3.91 -14.64 -7.40
C ILE A 48 -3.78 -13.61 -6.28
N TRP A 49 -2.56 -13.18 -5.95
CA TRP A 49 -2.29 -12.20 -4.90
C TRP A 49 -2.29 -10.74 -5.38
N SER A 50 -2.12 -10.50 -6.69
CA SER A 50 -2.15 -9.17 -7.29
C SER A 50 -3.54 -8.53 -7.19
N ILE A 51 -4.61 -9.33 -7.34
CA ILE A 51 -5.99 -8.87 -7.22
C ILE A 51 -6.29 -8.36 -5.79
N PRO A 52 -6.02 -9.15 -4.71
CA PRO A 52 -6.11 -8.67 -3.33
C PRO A 52 -5.33 -7.38 -3.08
N LYS A 53 -4.10 -7.27 -3.59
CA LYS A 53 -3.27 -6.06 -3.43
C LYS A 53 -3.97 -4.81 -3.97
N ILE A 54 -4.49 -4.89 -5.19
CA ILE A 54 -5.18 -3.77 -5.84
C ILE A 54 -6.48 -3.44 -5.09
N ALA A 55 -7.25 -4.47 -4.72
CA ALA A 55 -8.48 -4.29 -3.98
C ALA A 55 -8.25 -3.59 -2.62
N ALA A 56 -7.27 -4.04 -1.84
CA ALA A 56 -6.88 -3.43 -0.56
C ALA A 56 -6.54 -1.94 -0.73
N HIS A 57 -5.72 -1.61 -1.73
CA HIS A 57 -5.33 -0.23 -1.97
C HIS A 57 -6.49 0.67 -2.41
N VAL A 58 -7.38 0.17 -3.27
CA VAL A 58 -8.58 0.90 -3.70
C VAL A 58 -9.54 1.14 -2.52
N ILE A 59 -9.70 0.14 -1.64
CA ILE A 59 -10.53 0.26 -0.43
C ILE A 59 -9.99 1.37 0.47
N ILE A 60 -8.68 1.41 0.75
CA ILE A 60 -8.04 2.49 1.51
C ILE A 60 -8.35 3.85 0.88
N ILE A 61 -8.09 4.02 -0.41
CA ILE A 61 -8.29 5.31 -1.10
C ILE A 61 -9.74 5.77 -1.02
N LEU A 62 -10.70 4.86 -1.18
CA LEU A 62 -12.13 5.16 -1.04
C LEU A 62 -12.46 5.57 0.39
N LEU A 63 -11.98 4.84 1.41
CA LEU A 63 -12.19 5.20 2.81
C LEU A 63 -11.65 6.61 3.13
N LEU A 64 -10.43 6.92 2.68
CA LEU A 64 -9.81 8.24 2.86
C LEU A 64 -10.54 9.37 2.13
N LEU A 65 -11.11 9.07 0.96
CA LEU A 65 -11.96 10.01 0.22
C LEU A 65 -13.23 10.34 1.00
N PHE A 66 -13.90 9.33 1.56
CA PHE A 66 -15.12 9.52 2.36
C PHE A 66 -14.86 10.23 3.70
N THR A 67 -13.67 10.09 4.30
CA THR A 67 -13.31 10.83 5.53
C THR A 67 -12.89 12.28 5.28
N GLY A 68 -12.66 12.68 4.02
CA GLY A 68 -12.25 14.05 3.69
C GLY A 68 -10.79 14.36 4.04
N HIS A 69 -9.91 13.36 4.16
CA HIS A 69 -8.48 13.57 4.39
C HIS A 69 -7.73 13.87 3.10
N TRP A 70 -7.93 15.08 2.55
CA TRP A 70 -7.41 15.52 1.25
C TRP A 70 -5.87 15.41 1.11
N VAL A 71 -5.11 15.69 2.18
CA VAL A 71 -3.64 15.61 2.15
C VAL A 71 -3.16 14.18 1.94
N LEU A 72 -3.76 13.22 2.65
CA LEU A 72 -3.40 11.80 2.53
C LEU A 72 -3.85 11.23 1.18
N PHE A 73 -5.01 11.66 0.68
CA PHE A 73 -5.45 11.33 -0.67
C PHE A 73 -4.44 11.81 -1.72
N LEU A 74 -3.96 13.05 -1.61
CA LEU A 74 -3.03 13.65 -2.58
C LEU A 74 -1.68 12.93 -2.62
N VAL A 75 -1.19 12.42 -1.48
CA VAL A 75 0.01 11.58 -1.41
C VAL A 75 -0.19 10.23 -2.11
N ASN A 76 -1.41 9.68 -2.13
CA ASN A 76 -1.72 8.42 -2.82
C ASN A 76 -1.99 8.60 -4.32
N ILE A 77 -2.30 9.82 -4.82
CA ILE A 77 -2.53 10.10 -6.25
C ILE A 77 -1.40 9.60 -7.17
N PRO A 78 -0.11 9.91 -6.94
CA PRO A 78 0.95 9.48 -7.85
C PRO A 78 1.03 7.95 -7.95
N PHE A 79 0.80 7.24 -6.84
CA PHE A 79 0.77 5.80 -6.83
C PHE A 79 -0.47 5.24 -7.53
N CYS A 80 -1.64 5.82 -7.28
CA CYS A 80 -2.90 5.44 -7.92
C CYS A 80 -2.84 5.65 -9.44
N ALA A 81 -2.24 6.76 -9.89
CA ALA A 81 -2.00 7.04 -11.30
C ALA A 81 -1.04 6.01 -11.93
N TYR A 82 0.01 5.63 -11.22
CA TYR A 82 0.94 4.61 -11.68
C TYR A 82 0.29 3.22 -11.76
N LEU A 83 -0.50 2.84 -10.75
CA LEU A 83 -1.26 1.60 -10.74
C LEU A 83 -2.30 1.56 -11.87
N PHE A 84 -2.95 2.68 -12.15
CA PHE A 84 -3.90 2.81 -13.25
C PHE A 84 -3.22 2.73 -14.61
N TYR A 85 -2.06 3.37 -14.76
CA TYR A 85 -1.22 3.25 -15.96
C TYR A 85 -0.78 1.80 -16.18
N GLU A 86 -0.35 1.11 -15.12
CA GLU A 86 0.00 -0.31 -15.17
C GLU A 86 -1.20 -1.15 -15.61
N PHE A 87 -2.38 -0.94 -15.01
CA PHE A 87 -3.62 -1.63 -15.37
C PHE A 87 -4.06 -1.39 -16.82
N MET A 88 -3.92 -0.17 -17.34
CA MET A 88 -4.26 0.16 -18.73
C MET A 88 -3.26 -0.39 -19.75
N THR A 89 -2.00 -0.51 -19.37
CA THR A 89 -0.92 -0.98 -20.25
C THR A 89 -0.93 -2.51 -20.38
N VAL A 90 -1.63 -3.23 -19.50
CA VAL A 90 -1.79 -4.69 -19.59
C VAL A 90 -2.58 -5.06 -20.87
N PRO A 91 -2.00 -5.84 -21.80
CA PRO A 91 -2.68 -6.26 -23.02
C PRO A 91 -3.93 -7.10 -22.70
N LYS A 92 -5.08 -6.70 -23.26
CA LYS A 92 -6.42 -7.30 -23.00
C LYS A 92 -6.58 -8.77 -23.45
N GLY A 93 -5.57 -9.37 -24.06
CA GLY A 93 -5.59 -10.77 -24.56
C GLY A 93 -4.83 -11.77 -23.68
N ASN A 94 -4.34 -11.34 -22.53
CA ASN A 94 -3.46 -12.12 -21.67
C ASN A 94 -4.23 -12.89 -20.59
N MET A 95 -3.76 -14.09 -20.20
CA MET A 95 -4.41 -14.96 -19.19
C MET A 95 -4.14 -14.50 -17.73
N GLY A 96 -3.93 -13.20 -17.52
CA GLY A 96 -3.61 -12.58 -16.23
C GLY A 96 -2.84 -11.26 -16.38
N ILE A 97 -2.56 -10.58 -15.25
CA ILE A 97 -1.70 -9.37 -15.22
C ILE A 97 -0.24 -9.73 -15.60
N TYR A 98 0.16 -10.99 -15.42
CA TYR A 98 1.50 -11.49 -15.73
C TYR A 98 1.42 -12.62 -16.76
N ASP A 99 2.00 -12.42 -17.96
CA ASP A 99 2.14 -13.49 -18.97
C ASP A 99 3.42 -14.31 -18.73
N PRO A 100 3.38 -15.65 -18.68
CA PRO A 100 4.57 -16.47 -18.77
C PRO A 100 5.43 -16.21 -20.02
N ALA A 101 4.85 -15.79 -21.15
CA ALA A 101 5.60 -15.48 -22.38
C ALA A 101 6.44 -14.18 -22.26
N GLU A 102 5.97 -13.21 -21.49
CA GLU A 102 6.61 -11.91 -21.30
C GLU A 102 7.74 -11.97 -20.24
N ILE A 103 7.58 -12.86 -19.25
CA ILE A 103 8.56 -13.08 -18.17
C ILE A 103 9.82 -13.83 -18.63
N HIS A 104 9.79 -14.62 -19.72
CA HIS A 104 11.00 -15.31 -20.19
C HIS A 104 12.08 -14.35 -20.74
N ASN A 105 11.71 -13.12 -21.07
CA ASN A 105 12.66 -12.09 -21.43
C ASN A 105 13.33 -11.52 -20.17
N ARG A 106 14.56 -11.97 -19.87
CA ARG A 106 15.33 -11.60 -18.65
C ARG A 106 15.40 -10.09 -18.38
N GLY A 107 15.29 -9.24 -19.41
CA GLY A 107 15.25 -7.79 -19.28
C GLY A 107 14.00 -7.24 -18.57
N GLN A 108 12.83 -7.88 -18.75
CA GLN A 108 11.58 -7.43 -18.15
C GLN A 108 11.47 -7.86 -16.68
N ILE A 109 12.00 -9.03 -16.29
CA ILE A 109 12.03 -9.49 -14.88
C ILE A 109 12.73 -8.45 -13.99
N LYS A 110 13.92 -7.98 -14.41
CA LYS A 110 14.70 -7.01 -13.64
C LYS A 110 13.96 -5.66 -13.49
N LYS A 111 13.21 -5.26 -14.50
CA LYS A 111 12.35 -4.07 -14.45
C LYS A 111 11.20 -4.26 -13.47
N HIS A 112 10.49 -5.40 -13.52
CA HIS A 112 9.42 -5.73 -12.57
C HIS A 112 9.90 -5.82 -11.13
N MET A 113 11.07 -6.43 -10.89
CA MET A 113 11.69 -6.49 -9.57
C MET A 113 12.03 -5.10 -9.02
N SER A 114 12.63 -4.24 -9.86
CA SER A 114 12.95 -2.86 -9.47
C SER A 114 11.70 -2.03 -9.16
N LEU A 115 10.62 -2.20 -9.94
CA LEU A 115 9.32 -1.58 -9.65
C LEU A 115 8.72 -2.08 -8.34
N CYS A 116 8.78 -3.38 -8.08
CA CYS A 116 8.31 -3.97 -6.82
C CYS A 116 9.09 -3.42 -5.61
N MET A 117 10.39 -3.18 -5.77
CA MET A 117 11.25 -2.57 -4.74
C MET A 117 10.89 -1.10 -4.49
N ILE A 118 10.60 -0.34 -5.55
CA ILE A 118 10.11 1.05 -5.43
C ILE A 118 8.77 1.07 -4.70
N TYR A 119 7.85 0.17 -5.04
CA TYR A 119 6.57 0.04 -4.34
C TYR A 119 6.76 -0.28 -2.85
N LEU A 120 7.64 -1.23 -2.52
CA LEU A 120 7.95 -1.55 -1.13
C LEU A 120 8.43 -0.31 -0.35
N GLY A 121 9.36 0.47 -0.93
CA GLY A 121 9.84 1.71 -0.32
C GLY A 121 8.73 2.76 -0.13
N PHE A 122 7.86 2.92 -1.13
CA PHE A 122 6.73 3.85 -1.04
C PHE A 122 5.73 3.47 0.05
N TYR A 123 5.31 2.19 0.11
CA TYR A 123 4.40 1.72 1.14
C TYR A 123 5.02 1.81 2.54
N LEU A 124 6.34 1.64 2.67
CA LEU A 124 7.04 1.81 3.94
C LEU A 124 6.98 3.26 4.44
N ILE A 125 7.19 4.24 3.54
CA ILE A 125 7.08 5.66 3.89
C ILE A 125 5.64 6.01 4.28
N ILE A 126 4.65 5.55 3.50
CA ILE A 126 3.23 5.75 3.80
C ILE A 126 2.85 5.12 5.15
N PHE A 127 3.37 3.94 5.47
CA PHE A 127 3.12 3.28 6.74
C PHE A 127 3.51 4.16 7.93
N PHE A 128 4.68 4.79 7.90
CA PHE A 128 5.08 5.74 8.95
C PHE A 128 4.19 6.98 9.02
N ILE A 129 3.72 7.48 7.88
CA ILE A 129 2.77 8.61 7.82
C ILE A 129 1.44 8.20 8.47
N TYR A 130 0.90 7.02 8.17
CA TYR A 130 -0.33 6.53 8.81
C TYR A 130 -0.13 6.27 10.31
N LEU A 131 1.04 5.76 10.72
CA LEU A 131 1.39 5.60 12.12
C LEU A 131 1.38 6.93 12.87
N TYR A 132 1.97 7.98 12.29
CA TYR A 132 1.96 9.33 12.88
C TYR A 132 0.53 9.86 13.04
N ASN A 133 -0.33 9.70 12.02
CA ASN A 133 -1.72 10.15 12.09
C ASN A 133 -2.54 9.36 13.12
N PHE A 134 -2.28 8.06 13.25
CA PHE A 134 -2.88 7.22 14.28
C PHE A 134 -2.50 7.67 15.70
N ILE A 135 -1.21 7.89 15.97
CA ILE A 135 -0.75 8.37 17.28
C ILE A 135 -1.34 9.74 17.60
N ARG A 136 -1.39 10.65 16.61
CA ARG A 136 -2.00 11.97 16.78
C ARG A 136 -3.50 11.89 17.05
N ALA A 137 -4.21 10.94 16.43
CA ALA A 137 -5.63 10.70 16.71
C ALA A 137 -5.83 10.19 18.15
N LEU A 138 -5.02 9.22 18.58
CA LEU A 138 -5.04 8.71 19.96
C LEU A 138 -4.73 9.78 21.00
N LEU A 139 -3.69 10.58 20.80
CA LEU A 139 -3.29 11.63 21.76
C LEU A 139 -4.35 12.73 21.88
N LYS A 140 -5.14 12.95 20.83
CA LYS A 140 -6.25 13.93 20.86
C LYS A 140 -7.46 13.41 21.65
N ASP A 141 -7.57 12.09 21.81
CA ASP A 141 -8.61 11.43 22.58
C ASP A 141 -8.26 11.35 24.10
N ASP A 142 -7.01 11.68 24.51
CA ASP A 142 -6.62 11.79 25.93
C ASP A 142 -7.11 13.11 26.55
N PRO A 143 -8.07 13.09 27.50
CA PRO A 143 -8.61 14.30 28.12
C PRO A 143 -7.65 14.97 29.12
N ILE A 144 -6.61 14.26 29.56
CA ILE A 144 -5.73 14.70 30.66
C ILE A 144 -4.93 15.96 30.29
N LYS A 145 -4.61 16.17 29.01
CA LYS A 145 -3.81 17.32 28.57
C LYS A 145 -4.62 18.60 28.29
N ARG A 146 -5.95 18.50 28.17
CA ARG A 146 -6.80 19.68 27.99
C ARG A 146 -6.95 20.50 29.26
N GLN A 147 -6.87 19.84 30.42
CA GLN A 147 -7.08 20.53 31.69
C GLN A 147 -5.95 21.55 31.98
N ASP A 148 -4.71 21.26 31.59
CA ASP A 148 -3.58 22.18 31.79
C ASP A 148 -3.65 23.42 30.87
N ASP A 149 -4.16 23.28 29.64
CA ASP A 149 -4.22 24.39 28.67
C ASP A 149 -5.41 25.33 28.95
N ASP A 150 -6.52 24.80 29.49
CA ASP A 150 -7.70 25.58 29.84
C ASP A 150 -7.51 26.36 31.16
N GLU A 151 -6.77 25.79 32.14
CA GLU A 151 -6.50 26.40 33.45
C GLU A 151 -5.60 27.65 33.32
N ILE A 152 -4.60 27.62 32.42
CA ILE A 152 -3.70 28.77 32.15
C ILE A 152 -4.45 29.97 31.52
N ILE A 153 -5.54 29.72 30.78
CA ILE A 153 -6.32 30.79 30.13
C ILE A 153 -7.36 31.39 31.10
N THR A 154 -7.84 30.63 32.08
CA THR A 154 -8.78 31.13 33.10
C THR A 154 -8.12 31.90 34.25
N ASP A 155 -6.80 31.77 34.44
CA ASP A 155 -6.03 32.46 35.47
C ASP A 155 -5.47 33.84 35.05
N LEU A 156 -5.93 34.39 33.90
CA LEU A 156 -5.55 35.71 33.39
C LEU A 156 -6.77 36.63 33.17
#